data_AF-A0A2N2G2Z1-F1
#
_entry.id   AF-A0A2N2G2Z1-F1
#
_cell.length_a   1.000
_cell.length_b   1.000
_cell.length_c   1.000
_cell.angle_alpha   90.00
_cell.angle_beta   90.00
_cell.angle_gamma   90.00
#
_symmetry.space_group_name_H-M   'P 1'
#
loop_
_entity.id
_entity.type
_entity.pdbx_description
1 polymer ?
#
loop_
_entity_poly.entity_id
_entity_poly.type
_entity_poly.pdbx_seq_one_letter_code
_entity_poly.pdbx_strand_id
1 'polypeptide(L)'
;MNFYENWVELDLNPIITFSNSGKLLYSNAEAQFLLNRVSSKELYDIAIKYAPATYGFATSYINLPIKNYIFYAITVGYETEEELFVKFYKSTMVKKENKLSTKNGEFANIFTLVDLNISTLKTKREINFIKNYDPSIPEFKMIVPELLKIIGKVYEAFTQCTTITTSIKLKIGEYIRIDERKYSLI
;
A
#
# COMPACT_ATOMS: atom_id res chain seq x y z
N MET A 1 -27.94 -13.10 2.85
CA MET A 1 -27.43 -12.08 3.76
C MET A 1 -28.52 -11.09 4.09
N ASN A 2 -28.63 -10.69 5.35
CA ASN A 2 -29.55 -9.64 5.78
C ASN A 2 -28.98 -8.24 5.44
N PHE A 3 -29.79 -7.19 5.57
CA PHE A 3 -29.38 -5.81 5.23
C PHE A 3 -28.11 -5.38 5.98
N TYR A 4 -27.98 -5.74 7.26
CA TYR A 4 -26.84 -5.36 8.09
C TYR A 4 -25.57 -6.11 7.69
N GLU A 5 -25.65 -7.40 7.36
CA GLU A 5 -24.51 -8.17 6.83
C GLU A 5 -24.00 -7.56 5.53
N ASN A 6 -24.90 -7.23 4.60
CA ASN A 6 -24.52 -6.55 3.35
C ASN A 6 -23.85 -5.19 3.61
N TRP A 7 -24.26 -4.49 4.66
CA TRP A 7 -23.64 -3.21 5.05
C TRP A 7 -22.26 -3.41 5.67
N VAL A 8 -22.10 -4.42 6.53
CA VAL A 8 -20.82 -4.81 7.16
C VAL A 8 -19.79 -5.28 6.12
N GLU A 9 -20.23 -5.96 5.05
CA GLU A 9 -19.37 -6.34 3.93
C GLU A 9 -18.70 -5.15 3.23
N LEU A 10 -19.32 -3.97 3.27
CA LEU A 10 -18.80 -2.74 2.67
C LEU A 10 -17.84 -1.97 3.59
N ASP A 11 -17.66 -2.40 4.85
CA ASP A 11 -16.77 -1.72 5.80
C ASP A 11 -15.30 -1.88 5.38
N LEU A 12 -14.56 -0.77 5.34
CA LEU A 12 -13.15 -0.72 4.98
C LEU A 12 -12.22 -1.22 6.10
N ASN A 13 -12.79 -1.59 7.24
CA ASN A 13 -12.09 -2.17 8.38
C ASN A 13 -12.33 -3.68 8.45
N PRO A 14 -11.31 -4.49 8.81
CA PRO A 14 -11.50 -5.90 9.09
C PRO A 14 -12.50 -6.12 10.23
N ILE A 15 -13.56 -6.88 9.93
CA ILE A 15 -14.55 -7.34 10.90
C ILE A 15 -14.56 -8.86 10.88
N ILE A 16 -14.40 -9.45 12.07
CA ILE A 16 -14.24 -10.89 12.25
C ILE A 16 -15.09 -11.35 13.44
N THR A 17 -15.76 -12.50 13.29
CA THR A 17 -16.37 -13.22 14.40
C THR A 17 -15.67 -14.54 14.59
N PHE A 18 -15.25 -14.82 15.82
CA PHE A 18 -14.70 -16.10 16.23
C PHE A 18 -15.68 -16.83 17.15
N SER A 19 -15.61 -18.15 17.16
CA SER A 19 -16.15 -18.94 18.27
C SER A 19 -15.21 -18.87 19.48
N ASN A 20 -15.69 -19.31 20.64
CA ASN A 20 -14.88 -19.49 21.86
C ASN A 20 -13.68 -20.44 21.73
N SER A 21 -13.69 -21.30 20.71
CA SER A 21 -12.58 -22.20 20.38
C SER A 21 -11.54 -21.56 19.44
N GLY A 22 -11.75 -20.31 19.03
CA GLY A 22 -10.91 -19.60 18.06
C GLY A 22 -11.18 -19.95 16.59
N LYS A 23 -12.20 -20.77 16.31
CA LYS A 23 -12.65 -21.03 14.93
C LYS A 23 -13.28 -19.77 14.33
N LEU A 24 -12.89 -19.44 13.10
CA LEU A 24 -13.50 -18.36 12.32
C LEU A 24 -14.95 -18.69 11.97
N LEU A 25 -15.89 -17.84 12.38
CA LEU A 25 -17.33 -17.96 12.08
C LEU A 25 -17.75 -17.03 10.95
N TYR A 26 -17.23 -15.80 10.96
CA TYR A 26 -17.53 -14.78 9.94
C TYR A 26 -16.32 -13.88 9.69
N SER A 27 -16.18 -13.40 8.45
CA SER A 27 -15.26 -12.34 8.08
C SER A 27 -15.82 -11.54 6.91
N ASN A 28 -15.77 -10.22 7.01
CA ASN A 28 -16.09 -9.36 5.87
C ASN A 28 -14.98 -9.42 4.80
N ALA A 29 -15.26 -8.89 3.60
CA ALA A 29 -14.29 -8.82 2.51
C ALA A 29 -12.92 -8.25 2.93
N GLU A 30 -12.91 -7.20 3.75
CA GLU A 30 -11.65 -6.60 4.20
C GLU A 30 -10.85 -7.53 5.13
N ALA A 31 -11.53 -8.22 6.05
CA ALA A 31 -10.87 -9.17 6.95
C ALA A 31 -10.26 -10.37 6.21
N GLN A 32 -10.81 -10.78 5.07
CA GLN A 32 -10.21 -11.84 4.24
C GLN A 32 -8.81 -11.45 3.74
N PHE A 33 -8.58 -10.18 3.40
CA PHE A 33 -7.23 -9.70 3.04
C PHE A 33 -6.25 -9.75 4.22
N LEU A 34 -6.73 -9.45 5.44
CA LEU A 34 -5.92 -9.55 6.65
C LEU A 34 -5.58 -11.02 6.96
N LEU A 35 -6.57 -11.92 6.90
CA LEU A 35 -6.43 -13.35 7.17
C LEU A 35 -5.50 -14.07 6.16
N ASN A 36 -5.34 -13.54 4.94
CA ASN A 36 -4.35 -14.04 3.99
C ASN A 36 -2.89 -13.76 4.41
N ARG A 37 -2.67 -12.86 5.39
CA ARG A 37 -1.34 -12.41 5.82
C ARG A 37 -1.05 -12.71 7.29
N VAL A 38 -2.09 -12.87 8.09
CA VAL A 38 -2.03 -13.06 9.54
C VAL A 38 -2.87 -14.28 9.90
N SER A 39 -2.35 -15.15 10.75
CA SER A 39 -3.08 -16.37 11.11
C SER A 39 -4.34 -16.05 11.92
N SER A 40 -5.40 -16.83 11.70
CA SER A 40 -6.65 -16.74 12.47
C SER A 40 -6.40 -16.82 13.98
N LYS A 41 -5.47 -17.68 14.40
CA LYS A 41 -5.09 -17.85 15.80
C LYS A 41 -4.48 -16.58 16.40
N GLU A 42 -3.56 -15.95 15.68
CA GLU A 42 -2.92 -14.71 16.13
C GLU A 42 -3.94 -13.57 16.30
N LEU A 43 -4.90 -13.46 15.38
CA LEU A 43 -5.99 -12.47 15.49
C LEU A 43 -6.94 -12.79 16.67
N TYR A 44 -7.21 -14.07 16.92
CA TYR A 44 -8.02 -14.50 18.05
C TYR A 44 -7.34 -14.20 19.39
N ASP A 45 -6.04 -14.50 19.53
CA ASP A 45 -5.28 -14.22 20.74
C ASP A 45 -5.25 -12.70 21.05
N ILE A 46 -5.15 -11.87 20.01
CA ILE A 46 -5.26 -10.41 20.14
C ILE A 46 -6.67 -10.01 20.59
N ALA A 47 -7.71 -10.60 20.02
CA ALA A 47 -9.09 -10.30 20.38
C ALA A 47 -9.37 -10.61 21.86
N ILE A 48 -8.94 -11.78 22.36
CA ILE A 48 -9.09 -12.16 23.77
C ILE A 48 -8.38 -11.17 24.69
N LYS A 49 -7.18 -10.70 24.32
CA LYS A 49 -6.44 -9.71 25.11
C LYS A 49 -7.17 -8.38 25.29
N TYR A 50 -7.97 -7.97 24.30
CA TYR A 50 -8.72 -6.70 24.32
C TYR A 50 -10.23 -6.88 24.56
N ALA A 51 -10.66 -8.10 24.87
CA ALA A 51 -12.04 -8.38 25.24
C ALA A 51 -12.39 -7.68 26.56
N PRO A 52 -13.60 -7.10 26.68
CA PRO A 52 -14.05 -6.53 27.95
C PRO A 52 -14.17 -7.62 29.03
N ALA A 53 -14.01 -7.25 30.30
CA ALA A 53 -14.16 -8.18 31.42
C ALA A 53 -15.62 -8.61 31.68
N THR A 54 -16.58 -7.92 31.08
CA THR A 54 -18.02 -8.12 31.21
C THR A 54 -18.67 -8.09 29.83
N TYR A 55 -19.84 -8.70 29.69
CA TYR A 55 -20.60 -8.71 28.43
C TYR A 55 -20.81 -7.32 27.86
N GLY A 56 -20.79 -7.24 26.53
CA GLY A 56 -20.91 -6.01 25.76
C GLY A 56 -19.69 -5.76 24.87
N PHE A 57 -19.53 -4.51 24.45
CA PHE A 57 -18.47 -4.08 23.53
C PHE A 57 -17.55 -3.08 24.19
N ALA A 58 -16.24 -3.25 24.01
CA ALA A 58 -15.24 -2.28 24.40
C ALA A 58 -14.34 -1.92 23.24
N THR A 59 -14.04 -0.62 23.11
CA THR A 59 -13.09 -0.12 22.12
C THR A 59 -11.83 0.35 22.83
N SER A 60 -10.70 -0.23 22.45
CA SER A 60 -9.38 0.14 22.94
C SER A 60 -8.64 0.93 21.85
N TYR A 61 -8.23 2.17 22.15
CA TYR A 61 -7.39 2.98 21.27
C TYR A 61 -5.92 2.62 21.51
N ILE A 62 -5.31 1.96 20.53
CA ILE A 62 -3.97 1.38 20.64
C ILE A 62 -3.25 1.52 19.30
N ASN A 63 -1.94 1.72 19.33
CA ASN A 63 -1.12 1.53 18.15
C ASN A 63 -0.82 0.03 17.99
N LEU A 64 -1.62 -0.66 17.19
CA LEU A 64 -1.52 -2.11 16.98
C LEU A 64 -0.93 -2.41 15.59
N PRO A 65 0.40 -2.52 15.49
CA PRO A 65 1.06 -2.97 14.27
C PRO A 65 0.93 -4.50 14.12
N ILE A 66 0.31 -4.96 13.04
CA ILE A 66 0.24 -6.39 12.68
C ILE A 66 0.80 -6.54 11.27
N LYS A 67 2.01 -7.10 11.17
CA LYS A 67 2.79 -7.13 9.92
C LYS A 67 2.86 -5.73 9.29
N ASN A 68 2.29 -5.57 8.10
CA ASN A 68 2.28 -4.32 7.31
C ASN A 68 1.05 -3.46 7.58
N TYR A 69 0.10 -3.93 8.41
CA TYR A 69 -1.05 -3.15 8.85
C TYR A 69 -0.73 -2.41 10.14
N ILE A 70 -1.31 -1.23 10.28
CA ILE A 70 -1.41 -0.54 11.57
C ILE A 70 -2.90 -0.31 11.82
N PHE A 71 -3.34 -0.69 13.01
CA PHE A 71 -4.64 -0.34 13.53
C PHE A 71 -4.49 0.68 14.65
N TYR A 72 -5.35 1.71 14.69
CA TYR A 72 -5.33 2.74 15.74
C TYR A 72 -6.30 2.42 16.89
N ALA A 73 -7.19 1.47 16.67
CA ALA A 73 -8.11 0.97 17.67
C ALA A 73 -8.53 -0.47 17.35
N ILE A 74 -9.06 -1.15 18.36
CA ILE A 74 -9.74 -2.43 18.24
C ILE A 74 -11.03 -2.37 19.06
N THR A 75 -12.15 -2.78 18.48
CA THR A 75 -13.37 -3.09 19.23
C THR A 75 -13.47 -4.59 19.38
N VAL A 76 -13.68 -5.05 20.60
CA VAL A 76 -14.00 -6.44 20.89
C VAL A 76 -15.29 -6.47 21.69
N GLY A 77 -16.18 -7.42 21.38
CA GLY A 77 -17.36 -7.64 22.20
C GLY A 77 -17.89 -9.04 22.10
N TYR A 78 -18.70 -9.39 23.09
CA TYR A 78 -19.37 -10.67 23.18
C TYR A 78 -20.61 -10.50 24.05
N GLU A 79 -21.70 -11.17 23.66
CA GLU A 79 -22.96 -11.19 24.41
C GLU A 79 -23.14 -12.53 25.14
N THR A 80 -22.44 -13.57 24.69
CA THR A 80 -22.41 -14.91 25.26
C THR A 80 -20.97 -15.44 25.30
N GLU A 81 -20.76 -16.62 25.88
CA GLU A 81 -19.46 -17.30 25.85
C GLU A 81 -19.24 -18.12 24.57
N GLU A 82 -20.08 -17.95 23.55
CA GLU A 82 -20.00 -18.74 22.31
C GLU A 82 -19.27 -18.00 21.19
N GLU A 83 -19.47 -16.69 21.11
CA GLU A 83 -19.01 -15.86 20.00
C GLU A 83 -18.25 -14.62 20.48
N LEU A 84 -17.20 -14.27 19.75
CA LEU A 84 -16.35 -13.11 19.98
C LEU A 84 -16.30 -12.26 18.71
N PHE A 85 -16.83 -11.05 18.78
CA PHE A 85 -16.89 -10.09 17.69
C PHE A 85 -15.71 -9.13 17.77
N VAL A 86 -15.05 -8.91 16.63
CA VAL A 86 -13.83 -8.12 16.55
C VAL A 86 -13.88 -7.19 15.36
N LYS A 87 -13.55 -5.92 15.58
CA LYS A 87 -13.32 -4.92 14.54
C LYS A 87 -11.97 -4.24 14.73
N PHE A 88 -11.12 -4.31 13.71
CA PHE A 88 -9.82 -3.65 13.70
C PHE A 88 -9.89 -2.33 12.94
N TYR A 89 -9.65 -1.19 13.60
CA TYR A 89 -9.75 0.11 12.92
C TYR A 89 -8.44 0.47 12.24
N LYS A 90 -8.44 0.43 10.91
CA LYS A 90 -7.24 0.74 10.13
C LYS A 90 -6.78 2.16 10.39
N SER A 91 -5.50 2.34 10.66
CA SER A 91 -4.86 3.64 10.62
C SER A 91 -4.83 4.15 9.19
N THR A 92 -5.29 5.39 8.98
CA THR A 92 -5.07 6.13 7.73
C THR A 92 -3.58 6.35 7.45
N MET A 93 -2.75 6.21 8.48
CA MET A 93 -1.31 6.01 8.35
C MET A 93 -1.05 4.58 7.89
N VAL A 94 -1.12 4.36 6.57
CA VAL A 94 -0.37 3.26 5.94
C VAL A 94 1.04 3.37 6.50
N LYS A 95 1.54 2.32 7.14
CA LYS A 95 2.96 2.21 7.49
C LYS A 95 3.68 2.33 6.15
N LYS A 96 4.14 3.54 5.79
CA LYS A 96 5.16 3.68 4.76
C LYS A 96 6.25 2.77 5.26
N GLU A 97 6.58 1.72 4.51
CA GLU A 97 7.78 0.96 4.82
C GLU A 97 8.92 1.98 4.83
N ASN A 98 9.40 2.35 6.03
CA ASN A 98 10.47 3.34 6.19
C ASN A 98 11.80 2.82 5.61
N LYS A 99 11.84 1.55 5.21
CA LYS A 99 12.93 0.96 4.45
C LYS A 99 12.47 0.80 3.01
N LEU A 100 12.83 1.75 2.16
CA LEU A 100 12.89 1.52 0.72
C LEU A 100 13.73 0.26 0.50
N SER A 101 13.11 -0.82 0.03
CA SER A 101 13.84 -2.05 -0.31
C SER A 101 14.77 -1.77 -1.47
N THR A 102 16.06 -1.54 -1.18
CA THR A 102 17.09 -1.32 -2.19
C THR A 102 17.56 -2.60 -2.86
N LYS A 103 16.93 -3.75 -2.56
CA LYS A 103 17.39 -5.08 -2.99
C LYS A 103 17.29 -5.29 -4.50
N ASN A 104 16.35 -4.62 -5.16
CA ASN A 104 16.09 -4.79 -6.60
C ASN A 104 16.42 -3.53 -7.42
N GLY A 105 17.09 -2.54 -6.80
CA GLY A 105 17.50 -1.32 -7.48
C GLY A 105 18.89 -1.48 -8.10
N GLU A 106 19.06 -1.04 -9.33
CA GLU A 106 20.35 -0.96 -10.03
C GLU A 106 20.64 0.49 -10.40
N PHE A 107 21.93 0.85 -10.53
CA PHE A 107 22.31 2.15 -11.06
C PHE A 107 22.00 2.18 -12.55
N ALA A 108 21.22 3.16 -12.96
CA ALA A 108 20.86 3.32 -14.36
C ALA A 108 20.75 4.80 -14.72
N ASN A 109 20.85 5.06 -16.02
CA ASN A 109 20.64 6.37 -16.60
C ASN A 109 19.15 6.53 -16.99
N ILE A 110 18.47 7.49 -16.38
CA ILE A 110 17.05 7.78 -16.68
C ILE A 110 16.82 8.13 -18.15
N PHE A 111 17.79 8.76 -18.82
CA PHE A 111 17.69 9.11 -20.24
C PHE A 111 17.57 7.88 -21.12
N THR A 112 18.34 6.83 -20.83
CA THR A 112 18.30 5.57 -21.55
C THR A 112 16.92 4.91 -21.45
N LEU A 113 16.31 4.94 -20.26
CA LEU A 113 14.99 4.33 -20.02
C LEU A 113 13.88 5.06 -20.78
N VAL A 114 13.93 6.39 -20.80
CA VAL A 114 12.98 7.20 -21.56
C VAL A 114 13.17 6.99 -23.06
N ASP A 115 14.42 6.95 -23.53
CA ASP A 115 14.73 6.77 -24.95
C ASP A 115 14.32 5.39 -25.48
N LEU A 116 14.45 4.34 -24.66
CA LEU A 116 13.93 3.00 -24.98
C LEU A 116 12.41 3.01 -25.15
N ASN A 117 11.68 3.69 -24.26
CA ASN A 117 10.23 3.82 -24.35
C ASN A 117 9.79 4.66 -25.56
N ILE A 118 10.46 5.78 -25.83
CA ILE A 118 10.20 6.60 -27.02
C ILE A 118 10.40 5.75 -28.28
N SER A 119 11.51 5.01 -28.37
CA SER A 119 11.81 4.15 -29.52
C SER A 119 10.74 3.07 -29.70
N THR A 120 10.28 2.46 -28.60
CA THR A 120 9.21 1.46 -28.61
C THR A 120 7.86 2.04 -29.03
N LEU A 121 7.56 3.31 -28.71
CA LEU A 121 6.30 3.93 -29.13
C LEU A 121 6.36 4.39 -30.59
N LYS A 122 7.52 4.87 -31.06
CA LYS A 122 7.74 5.26 -32.46
C LYS A 122 7.53 4.11 -33.45
N THR A 123 7.77 2.86 -33.06
CA THR A 123 7.46 1.70 -33.93
C THR A 123 5.96 1.45 -34.09
N LYS A 124 5.14 1.94 -33.16
CA LYS A 124 3.68 1.76 -33.16
C LYS A 124 2.92 2.98 -33.68
N ARG A 125 3.50 4.17 -33.58
CA ARG A 125 2.80 5.44 -33.83
C ARG A 125 3.73 6.49 -34.42
N GLU A 126 3.20 7.26 -35.35
CA GLU A 126 3.86 8.43 -35.93
C GLU A 126 3.66 9.65 -35.00
N ILE A 127 4.58 9.82 -34.05
CA ILE A 127 4.56 10.89 -33.04
C ILE A 127 5.90 11.61 -33.06
N ASN A 128 5.87 12.94 -33.03
CA ASN A 128 7.06 13.76 -32.84
C ASN A 128 7.42 13.82 -31.35
N PHE A 129 8.64 13.42 -31.00
CA PHE A 129 9.12 13.46 -29.61
C PHE A 129 10.15 14.57 -29.42
N ILE A 130 9.88 15.47 -28.49
CA ILE A 130 10.79 16.54 -28.09
C ILE A 130 11.38 16.16 -26.73
N LYS A 131 12.72 16.17 -26.62
CA LYS A 131 13.47 15.77 -25.42
C LYS A 131 14.16 16.99 -24.81
N ASN A 132 13.82 17.31 -23.56
CA ASN A 132 14.42 18.40 -22.79
C ASN A 132 15.08 17.81 -21.53
N TYR A 133 16.28 17.27 -21.70
CA TYR A 133 16.99 16.57 -20.63
C TYR A 133 18.04 17.49 -20.01
N ASP A 134 18.08 17.52 -18.68
CA ASP A 134 19.14 18.18 -17.93
C ASP A 134 20.37 17.25 -17.85
N PRO A 135 21.48 17.55 -18.56
CA PRO A 135 22.65 16.66 -18.60
C PRO A 135 23.37 16.57 -17.26
N SER A 136 23.05 17.41 -16.27
CA SER A 136 23.68 17.35 -14.95
C SER A 136 23.16 16.21 -14.08
N ILE A 137 22.09 15.50 -14.49
CA ILE A 137 21.52 14.40 -13.72
C ILE A 137 22.43 13.17 -13.85
N PRO A 138 23.03 12.70 -12.74
CA PRO A 138 23.89 11.52 -12.77
C PRO A 138 23.06 10.24 -12.89
N GLU A 139 23.74 9.11 -13.06
CA GLU A 139 23.11 7.81 -12.83
C GLU A 139 22.74 7.67 -11.35
N PHE A 140 21.57 7.11 -11.08
CA PHE A 140 21.10 6.87 -9.72
C PHE A 140 20.41 5.52 -9.62
N LYS A 141 20.33 5.02 -8.39
CA LYS A 141 19.76 3.71 -8.10
C LYS A 141 18.25 3.72 -8.30
N MET A 142 17.72 2.82 -9.13
CA MET A 142 16.30 2.72 -9.45
C MET A 142 15.86 1.29 -9.77
N ILE A 143 14.57 1.00 -9.66
CA ILE A 143 13.99 -0.28 -10.07
C ILE A 143 13.63 -0.16 -11.56
N VAL A 144 14.61 -0.46 -12.42
CA VAL A 144 14.52 -0.28 -13.88
C VAL A 144 13.27 -0.92 -14.50
N PRO A 145 12.91 -2.19 -14.21
CA PRO A 145 11.75 -2.83 -14.85
C PRO A 145 10.42 -2.13 -14.52
N GLU A 146 10.29 -1.59 -13.31
CA GLU A 146 9.08 -0.89 -12.88
C GLU A 146 9.01 0.50 -13.52
N LEU A 147 10.12 1.23 -13.54
CA LEU A 147 10.17 2.55 -14.13
C LEU A 147 9.93 2.52 -15.64
N LEU A 148 10.48 1.53 -16.36
CA LEU A 148 10.18 1.30 -17.77
C LEU A 148 8.68 1.11 -18.02
N LYS A 149 8.01 0.27 -17.21
CA LYS A 149 6.56 0.03 -17.32
C LYS A 149 5.76 1.30 -17.07
N ILE A 150 6.15 2.12 -16.10
CA ILE A 150 5.48 3.37 -15.78
C ILE A 150 5.61 4.36 -16.94
N ILE A 151 6.82 4.60 -17.43
CA ILE A 151 7.06 5.50 -18.57
C ILE A 151 6.27 5.04 -19.80
N GLY A 152 6.29 3.74 -20.10
CA GLY A 152 5.54 3.16 -21.22
C GLY A 152 4.04 3.43 -21.10
N LYS A 153 3.45 3.16 -19.93
CA LYS A 153 2.02 3.44 -19.69
C LYS A 153 1.67 4.92 -19.80
N VAL A 154 2.54 5.80 -19.31
CA VAL A 154 2.35 7.25 -19.44
C VAL A 154 2.29 7.65 -20.91
N TYR A 155 3.21 7.16 -21.73
CA TYR A 155 3.18 7.42 -23.18
C TYR A 155 1.98 6.81 -23.89
N GLU A 156 1.57 5.59 -23.54
CA GLU A 156 0.41 4.93 -24.13
C GLU A 156 -0.90 5.68 -23.86
N ALA A 157 -1.00 6.37 -22.70
CA ALA A 157 -2.15 7.20 -22.34
C ALA A 157 -2.36 8.40 -23.30
N PHE A 158 -1.32 8.85 -24.00
CA PHE A 158 -1.42 9.89 -25.03
C PHE A 158 -1.77 9.28 -26.39
N THR A 159 -3.06 9.00 -26.61
CA THR A 159 -3.56 8.26 -27.79
C THR A 159 -3.72 9.10 -29.05
N GLN A 160 -3.95 10.41 -28.93
CA GLN A 160 -4.26 11.31 -30.06
C GLN A 160 -3.27 12.49 -30.20
N CYS A 161 -2.12 12.40 -29.54
CA CYS A 161 -1.13 13.46 -29.59
C CYS A 161 -0.21 13.30 -30.80
N THR A 162 -0.02 14.37 -31.57
CA THR A 162 0.96 14.43 -32.67
C THR A 162 2.36 14.76 -32.19
N THR A 163 2.47 15.40 -31.02
CA THR A 163 3.75 15.77 -30.39
C THR A 163 3.72 15.46 -28.90
N ILE A 164 4.79 14.84 -28.40
CA ILE A 164 5.01 14.60 -26.96
C ILE A 164 6.33 15.25 -26.55
N THR A 165 6.28 16.18 -25.60
CA THR A 165 7.47 16.79 -25.02
C THR A 165 7.78 16.16 -23.68
N THR A 166 8.97 15.56 -23.55
CA THR A 166 9.45 14.97 -22.30
C THR A 166 10.55 15.82 -21.71
N SER A 167 10.35 16.30 -20.48
CA SER A 167 11.35 17.07 -19.74
C SER A 167 11.80 16.31 -18.50
N ILE A 168 13.10 16.15 -18.33
CA ILE A 168 13.70 15.53 -17.14
C ILE A 168 14.56 16.59 -16.49
N LYS A 169 14.19 16.96 -15.26
CA LYS A 169 14.80 18.06 -14.52
C LYS A 169 15.07 17.63 -13.09
N LEU A 170 16.17 18.14 -12.56
CA LEU A 170 16.57 17.94 -11.19
C LEU A 170 16.07 19.10 -10.35
N LYS A 171 15.20 18.84 -9.36
CA LYS A 171 14.80 19.86 -8.37
C LYS A 171 15.74 19.76 -7.18
N ILE A 172 16.55 20.79 -6.98
CA ILE A 172 17.56 20.89 -5.92
C ILE A 172 16.94 21.54 -4.67
N GLY A 173 17.36 21.12 -3.48
CA GLY A 173 16.93 21.71 -2.20
C GLY A 173 15.82 20.95 -1.47
N GLU A 174 15.40 19.80 -2.01
CA GLU A 174 14.54 18.85 -1.31
C GLU A 174 15.40 17.80 -0.59
N TYR A 175 14.93 17.27 0.53
CA TYR A 175 15.62 16.20 1.26
C TYR A 175 14.72 14.97 1.37
N ILE A 176 15.31 13.78 1.25
CA ILE A 176 14.68 12.53 1.67
C ILE A 176 15.21 12.17 3.05
N ARG A 177 14.32 11.77 3.95
CA ARG A 177 14.71 11.20 5.25
C ARG A 177 14.73 9.67 5.13
N ILE A 178 15.90 9.06 5.31
CA ILE A 178 16.09 7.60 5.34
C ILE A 178 16.69 7.25 6.70
N ASP A 179 16.07 6.31 7.44
CA ASP A 179 16.52 5.89 8.77
C ASP A 179 16.89 7.07 9.69
N GLU A 180 15.96 8.02 9.84
CA GLU A 180 16.12 9.27 10.59
C GLU A 180 17.16 10.29 10.07
N ARG A 181 18.00 9.91 9.10
CA ARG A 181 19.03 10.79 8.51
C ARG A 181 18.48 11.52 7.28
N LYS A 182 18.81 12.81 7.16
CA LYS A 182 18.49 13.61 5.98
C LYS A 182 19.54 13.36 4.90
N TYR A 183 19.08 12.99 3.71
CA TYR A 183 19.87 12.91 2.50
C TYR A 183 19.35 14.00 1.58
N SER A 184 20.25 14.89 1.14
CA SER A 184 19.89 15.85 0.12
C SER A 184 19.52 15.08 -1.14
N LEU A 185 18.33 15.34 -1.68
CA LEU A 185 18.14 15.17 -3.11
C LEU A 185 18.84 16.39 -3.70
N ILE A 186 20.12 16.20 -4.01
CA ILE A 186 21.11 17.22 -4.42
C ILE A 186 21.50 18.17 -3.29
#